data_AF-A0A651FRD1-F1
#
_entry.id   AF-A0A651FRD1-F1
#
_cell.length_a   1.000
_cell.length_b   1.000
_cell.length_c   1.000
_cell.angle_alpha   90.00
_cell.angle_beta   90.00
_cell.angle_gamma   90.00
#
_symmetry.space_group_name_H-M   'P 1'
#
loop_
_entity.id
_entity.type
_entity.pdbx_description
1 polymer ?
#
loop_
_entity_poly.entity_id
_entity_poly.type
_entity_poly.pdbx_seq_one_letter_code
_entity_poly.pdbx_strand_id
1 'polypeptide(L)'
;MIELLFGIYGLICWLVFKKFKLLPINLWTMVTAVFILLAVLAMGFLWLGRYQPMTRHARTVSITTPIVSEVSGRVIEVVGEGARDLKKGDMLFRIDPTPFEARRDAVAAQYNLAKTRLEQEQGLVDQGAGNRYDLDRASSEVDRLAAELRTAEFQLEATVVRAPADGFVTQVLIRPGQMVTPMAFNQVMVFVHNEGPYMVAGFAQNAVRFIDPGDKAEIAFYGAPGRVFSARVVSLQPVLAEGMVSASGRLVTLDGAQAGRLPVMLEITDDLDGYQLPSGSSGLATVYTGKKHHLNLLRKMIIRIKSWENWVFVP
;
A
#
# COMPACT_ATOMS: atom_id res chain seq x y z
N MET A 1 -1.52 -29.33 20.82
CA MET A 1 -1.29 -28.22 21.79
C MET A 1 -1.91 -28.56 23.14
N ILE A 2 -3.21 -28.87 23.16
CA ILE A 2 -3.91 -29.38 24.35
C ILE A 2 -3.21 -30.65 24.88
N GLU A 3 -2.82 -31.58 24.01
CA GLU A 3 -2.09 -32.81 24.39
C GLU A 3 -0.74 -32.59 25.10
N LEU A 4 0.07 -31.61 24.66
CA LEU A 4 1.40 -31.38 25.23
C LEU A 4 1.31 -30.68 26.61
N LEU A 5 0.30 -29.81 26.77
CA LEU A 5 -0.03 -29.20 28.05
C LEU A 5 -0.61 -30.25 29.03
N PHE A 6 -1.47 -31.15 28.55
CA PHE A 6 -1.95 -32.28 29.36
C PHE A 6 -0.81 -33.22 29.76
N GLY A 7 0.16 -33.48 28.88
CA GLY A 7 1.33 -34.30 29.20
C GLY A 7 2.22 -33.69 30.30
N ILE A 8 2.56 -32.41 30.18
CA ILE A 8 3.37 -31.69 31.19
C ILE A 8 2.60 -31.59 32.51
N TYR A 9 1.31 -31.29 32.46
CA TYR A 9 0.47 -31.21 33.64
C TYR A 9 0.28 -32.57 34.32
N GLY A 10 0.10 -33.63 33.54
CA GLY A 10 0.05 -35.01 34.02
C GLY A 10 1.35 -35.43 34.73
N LEU A 11 2.50 -35.01 34.20
CA LEU A 11 3.81 -35.21 34.83
C LEU A 11 3.93 -34.44 36.16
N ILE A 12 3.45 -33.20 36.21
CA ILE A 12 3.42 -32.38 37.44
C ILE A 12 2.49 -33.02 38.49
N CYS A 13 1.29 -33.46 38.09
CA CYS A 13 0.38 -34.18 38.97
C CYS A 13 1.00 -35.48 39.48
N TRP A 14 1.64 -36.25 38.60
CA TRP A 14 2.35 -37.48 38.98
C TRP A 14 3.49 -37.20 39.97
N LEU A 15 4.26 -36.12 39.78
CA LEU A 15 5.31 -35.71 40.71
C LEU A 15 4.74 -35.31 42.09
N VAL A 16 3.70 -34.48 42.11
CA VAL A 16 3.11 -33.94 43.35
C VAL A 16 2.38 -35.03 44.15
N PHE A 17 1.56 -35.84 43.48
CA PHE A 17 0.73 -36.86 44.13
C PHE A 17 1.45 -38.19 44.36
N LYS A 18 2.33 -38.62 43.45
CA LYS A 18 2.98 -39.95 43.53
C LYS A 18 4.42 -39.91 44.04
N LYS A 19 5.27 -39.00 43.55
CA LYS A 19 6.71 -38.97 43.90
C LYS A 19 6.98 -38.26 45.22
N PHE A 20 6.38 -37.09 45.42
CA PHE A 20 6.64 -36.24 46.61
C PHE A 20 5.60 -36.38 47.72
N LYS A 21 4.46 -37.06 47.48
CA LYS A 21 3.38 -37.29 48.47
C LYS A 21 2.98 -36.03 49.25
N LEU A 22 3.01 -34.85 48.60
CA LEU A 22 2.75 -33.56 49.25
C LEU A 22 1.27 -33.36 49.59
N LEU A 23 0.37 -34.06 48.89
CA LEU A 23 -1.08 -34.00 49.09
C LEU A 23 -1.68 -35.42 49.03
N PRO A 24 -2.66 -35.76 49.88
CA PRO A 24 -3.36 -37.04 49.81
C PRO A 24 -4.21 -37.11 48.54
N ILE A 25 -4.24 -38.27 47.87
CA ILE A 25 -5.06 -38.51 46.67
C ILE A 25 -6.52 -38.67 47.10
N ASN A 26 -7.22 -37.55 47.22
CA ASN A 26 -8.66 -37.47 47.50
C ASN A 26 -9.42 -36.96 46.28
N LEU A 27 -10.71 -37.30 46.15
CA LEU A 27 -11.58 -36.80 45.06
C LEU A 27 -11.51 -35.27 44.94
N TRP A 28 -11.53 -34.56 46.07
CA TRP A 28 -11.38 -33.10 46.15
C TRP A 28 -10.05 -32.58 45.60
N THR A 29 -8.94 -33.26 45.88
CA THR A 29 -7.61 -32.85 45.38
C THR A 29 -7.46 -33.09 43.87
N MET A 30 -8.10 -34.12 43.34
CA MET A 30 -8.12 -34.40 41.90
C MET A 30 -8.98 -33.37 41.15
N VAL A 31 -10.16 -33.04 41.69
CA VAL A 31 -11.05 -32.03 41.13
C VAL A 31 -10.37 -30.66 41.14
N THR A 32 -9.80 -30.23 42.27
CA THR A 32 -9.08 -28.96 42.35
C THR A 32 -7.88 -28.89 41.41
N ALA A 33 -7.13 -29.97 41.24
CA ALA A 33 -6.06 -30.05 40.23
C ALA A 33 -6.62 -29.81 38.82
N VAL A 34 -7.68 -30.49 38.40
CA VAL A 34 -8.26 -30.26 37.06
C VAL A 34 -8.74 -28.82 36.88
N PHE A 35 -9.37 -28.22 37.89
CA PHE A 35 -9.77 -26.82 37.85
C PHE A 35 -8.58 -25.86 37.76
N ILE A 36 -7.47 -26.13 38.48
CA ILE A 36 -6.25 -25.34 38.39
C ILE A 36 -5.66 -25.41 36.98
N LEU A 37 -5.63 -26.59 36.36
CA LEU A 37 -5.20 -26.72 34.97
C LEU A 37 -6.08 -25.89 34.03
N LEU A 38 -7.40 -26.04 34.12
CA LEU A 38 -8.33 -25.29 33.28
C LEU A 38 -8.15 -23.77 33.48
N ALA A 39 -7.95 -23.32 34.72
CA ALA A 39 -7.68 -21.92 35.03
C ALA A 39 -6.35 -21.43 34.43
N VAL A 40 -5.28 -22.22 34.52
CA VAL A 40 -3.97 -21.89 33.91
C VAL A 40 -4.05 -21.86 32.39
N LEU A 41 -4.77 -22.80 31.77
CA LEU A 41 -5.00 -22.82 30.33
C LEU A 41 -5.83 -21.61 29.87
N ALA A 42 -6.91 -21.29 30.58
CA ALA A 42 -7.74 -20.12 30.29
C ALA A 42 -6.93 -18.83 30.45
N MET A 43 -6.16 -18.68 31.54
CA MET A 43 -5.30 -17.52 31.76
C MET A 43 -4.21 -17.43 30.68
N GLY A 44 -3.58 -18.54 30.32
CA GLY A 44 -2.60 -18.61 29.24
C GLY A 44 -3.20 -18.18 27.89
N PHE A 45 -4.40 -18.64 27.56
CA PHE A 45 -5.11 -18.25 26.34
C PHE A 45 -5.45 -16.74 26.33
N LEU A 46 -5.95 -16.20 27.44
CA LEU A 46 -6.23 -14.77 27.59
C LEU A 46 -4.95 -13.92 27.44
N TRP A 47 -3.83 -14.38 28.02
CA TRP A 47 -2.55 -13.71 27.89
C TRP A 47 -2.04 -13.76 26.46
N LEU A 48 -2.11 -14.92 25.83
CA LEU A 48 -1.67 -15.11 24.45
C LEU A 48 -2.46 -14.23 23.48
N GLY A 49 -3.78 -14.10 23.64
CA GLY A 49 -4.61 -13.22 22.82
C GLY A 49 -4.32 -11.73 23.03
N ARG A 50 -3.95 -11.33 24.24
CA ARG A 50 -3.76 -9.93 24.63
C ARG A 50 -2.36 -9.39 24.33
N TYR A 51 -1.32 -10.20 24.54
CA TYR A 51 0.07 -9.80 24.34
C TYR A 51 0.63 -10.22 22.98
N GLN A 52 0.01 -11.18 22.29
CA GLN A 52 0.51 -11.67 21.00
C GLN A 52 -0.64 -11.81 20.03
N PRO A 53 -1.17 -10.70 19.52
CA PRO A 53 -2.35 -10.76 18.70
C PRO A 53 -2.08 -11.53 17.41
N MET A 54 -3.11 -12.26 16.99
CA MET A 54 -3.15 -12.95 15.71
C MET A 54 -4.48 -12.58 15.05
N THR A 55 -4.44 -12.27 13.76
CA THR A 55 -5.63 -11.94 12.98
C THR A 55 -5.67 -12.76 11.70
N ARG A 56 -6.90 -13.08 11.27
CA ARG A 56 -7.18 -13.65 9.94
C ARG A 56 -7.48 -12.57 8.88
N HIS A 57 -7.59 -11.32 9.32
CA HIS A 57 -7.94 -10.19 8.46
C HIS A 57 -6.66 -9.48 8.09
N ALA A 58 -5.83 -10.15 7.32
CA ALA A 58 -4.63 -9.57 6.78
C ALA A 58 -4.62 -9.76 5.26
N ARG A 59 -4.24 -8.71 4.53
CA ARG A 59 -4.17 -8.71 3.06
C ARG A 59 -2.99 -7.90 2.58
N THR A 60 -2.31 -8.38 1.55
CA THR A 60 -1.29 -7.58 0.86
C THR A 60 -1.95 -6.43 0.13
N VAL A 61 -1.33 -5.26 0.17
CA VAL A 61 -1.79 -4.08 -0.57
C VAL A 61 -0.67 -3.59 -1.45
N SER A 62 -1.02 -3.07 -2.61
CA SER A 62 -0.08 -2.35 -3.48
C SER A 62 -0.57 -0.94 -3.67
N ILE A 63 0.37 -0.01 -3.72
CA ILE A 63 0.07 1.36 -4.06
C ILE A 63 -0.10 1.43 -5.57
N THR A 64 -1.22 2.03 -6.00
CA THR A 64 -1.54 2.18 -7.41
C THR A 64 -1.73 3.66 -7.74
N THR A 65 -1.34 4.05 -8.95
CA THR A 65 -1.60 5.38 -9.48
C THR A 65 -2.45 5.24 -10.73
N PRO A 66 -3.65 5.83 -10.76
CA PRO A 66 -4.43 5.90 -11.98
C PRO A 66 -3.73 6.85 -12.94
N ILE A 67 -3.44 6.37 -14.15
CA ILE A 67 -2.81 7.16 -15.20
C ILE A 67 -3.92 7.82 -16.02
N VAL A 68 -3.82 9.15 -16.13
CA VAL A 68 -4.72 10.00 -16.91
C VAL A 68 -3.93 10.73 -17.98
N SER A 69 -4.57 11.04 -19.11
CA SER A 69 -3.97 11.89 -20.14
C SER A 69 -4.04 13.36 -19.69
N GLU A 70 -2.98 14.12 -19.91
CA GLU A 70 -2.98 15.57 -19.69
C GLU A 70 -3.54 16.34 -20.91
N VAL A 71 -3.41 15.77 -22.10
CA VAL A 71 -3.92 16.34 -23.36
C VAL A 71 -4.95 15.44 -24.02
N SER A 72 -5.86 16.04 -24.78
CA SER A 72 -6.85 15.31 -25.59
C SER A 72 -6.25 14.91 -26.93
N GLY A 73 -6.45 13.67 -27.35
CA GLY A 73 -6.05 13.24 -28.69
C GLY A 73 -6.26 11.76 -28.95
N ARG A 74 -5.89 11.32 -30.15
CA ARG A 74 -5.98 9.92 -30.54
C ARG A 74 -4.74 9.18 -30.08
N VAL A 75 -4.92 8.03 -29.44
CA VAL A 75 -3.82 7.15 -29.04
C VAL A 75 -3.27 6.43 -30.27
N ILE A 76 -1.95 6.47 -30.48
CA ILE A 76 -1.28 5.79 -31.60
C ILE A 76 -0.54 4.54 -31.15
N GLU A 77 0.10 4.59 -29.99
CA GLU A 77 0.91 3.50 -29.44
C GLU A 77 0.58 3.32 -27.96
N VAL A 78 0.54 2.07 -27.53
CA VAL A 78 0.25 1.67 -26.15
C VAL A 78 1.19 0.53 -25.80
N VAL A 79 1.78 0.58 -24.61
CA VAL A 79 2.47 -0.57 -24.03
C VAL A 79 1.53 -1.76 -23.91
N GLY A 80 2.03 -2.95 -24.27
CA GLY A 80 1.26 -4.19 -24.21
C GLY A 80 0.74 -4.51 -22.79
N GLU A 81 -0.44 -5.13 -22.73
CA GLU A 81 -1.01 -5.64 -21.47
C GLU A 81 0.01 -6.51 -20.72
N GLY A 82 0.22 -6.24 -19.43
CA GLY A 82 1.10 -7.04 -18.58
C GLY A 82 2.60 -6.75 -18.73
N ALA A 83 2.99 -5.59 -19.29
CA ALA A 83 4.38 -5.14 -19.25
C ALA A 83 4.88 -5.07 -17.80
N ARG A 84 5.86 -5.92 -17.50
CA ARG A 84 6.54 -6.00 -16.20
C ARG A 84 7.82 -5.19 -16.24
N ASP A 85 8.21 -4.67 -15.08
CA ASP A 85 9.49 -3.99 -14.86
C ASP A 85 9.70 -2.70 -15.65
N LEU A 86 8.65 -1.87 -15.75
CA LEU A 86 8.76 -0.51 -16.24
C LEU A 86 9.53 0.33 -15.24
N LYS A 87 10.50 1.10 -15.74
CA LYS A 87 11.23 2.08 -14.96
C LYS A 87 10.58 3.44 -15.04
N LYS A 88 10.86 4.29 -14.05
CA LYS A 88 10.46 5.69 -14.07
C LYS A 88 10.87 6.36 -15.40
N GLY A 89 9.90 6.95 -16.09
CA GLY A 89 10.12 7.63 -17.37
C GLY A 89 9.87 6.78 -18.61
N ASP A 90 9.68 5.47 -18.48
CA ASP A 90 9.32 4.59 -19.59
C ASP A 90 7.96 5.01 -20.18
N MET A 91 7.84 4.95 -21.50
CA MET A 91 6.62 5.33 -22.21
C MET A 91 5.53 4.30 -21.91
N LEU A 92 4.34 4.76 -21.51
CA LEU A 92 3.14 3.93 -21.29
C LEU A 92 2.24 3.94 -22.53
N PHE A 93 1.97 5.13 -23.05
CA PHE A 93 1.26 5.31 -24.31
C PHE A 93 1.60 6.65 -24.94
N ARG A 94 1.36 6.76 -26.24
CA ARG A 94 1.59 7.96 -27.03
C ARG A 94 0.30 8.40 -27.73
N ILE A 95 0.01 9.68 -27.59
CA ILE A 95 -1.04 10.40 -28.30
C ILE A 95 -0.43 10.95 -29.61
N ASP A 96 -1.23 11.02 -30.67
CA ASP A 96 -0.82 11.60 -31.96
C ASP A 96 -0.21 13.01 -31.76
N PRO A 97 1.10 13.19 -31.99
CA PRO A 97 1.78 14.45 -31.72
C PRO A 97 1.55 15.47 -32.85
N THR A 98 1.05 15.06 -34.02
CA THR A 98 0.98 15.89 -35.23
C THR A 98 0.32 17.26 -34.99
N PRO A 99 -0.85 17.36 -34.32
CA PRO A 99 -1.48 18.66 -34.06
C PRO A 99 -0.68 19.54 -33.08
N PHE A 100 0.04 18.91 -32.15
CA PHE A 100 0.84 19.60 -31.13
C PHE A 100 2.17 20.12 -31.70
N GLU A 101 2.81 19.34 -32.57
CA GLU A 101 4.00 19.78 -33.32
C GLU A 101 3.67 20.98 -34.20
N ALA A 102 2.57 20.91 -34.96
CA ALA A 102 2.11 22.02 -35.78
C ALA A 102 1.81 23.29 -34.96
N ARG A 103 1.23 23.13 -33.75
CA ARG A 103 0.96 24.25 -32.84
C ARG A 103 2.25 24.86 -32.30
N ARG A 104 3.21 24.04 -31.86
CA ARG A 104 4.53 24.49 -31.41
C ARG A 104 5.22 25.29 -32.52
N ASP A 105 5.25 24.76 -33.74
CA ASP A 105 5.94 25.39 -34.87
C ASP A 105 5.32 26.73 -35.25
N ALA A 106 3.98 26.83 -35.23
CA ALA A 106 3.28 28.10 -35.46
C ALA A 106 3.63 29.16 -34.42
N VAL A 107 3.69 28.79 -33.13
CA VAL A 107 4.04 29.71 -32.04
C VAL A 107 5.52 30.07 -32.07
N ALA A 108 6.40 29.11 -32.38
CA ALA A 108 7.84 29.35 -32.53
C ALA A 108 8.13 30.35 -33.65
N ALA A 109 7.42 30.27 -34.78
CA ALA A 109 7.54 31.25 -35.86
C ALA A 109 7.11 32.66 -35.42
N GLN A 110 6.03 32.78 -34.64
CA GLN A 110 5.58 34.06 -34.09
C GLN A 110 6.57 34.63 -33.07
N TYR A 111 7.11 33.78 -32.19
CA TYR A 111 8.15 34.16 -31.23
C TYR A 111 9.40 34.70 -31.93
N ASN A 112 9.88 34.01 -32.97
CA ASN A 112 11.06 34.45 -33.74
C ASN A 112 10.81 35.80 -34.44
N LEU A 113 9.61 36.02 -34.98
CA LEU A 113 9.23 37.30 -35.56
C LEU A 113 9.21 38.42 -34.51
N ALA A 114 8.63 38.17 -33.33
CA ALA A 114 8.60 39.14 -32.24
C ALA A 114 10.01 39.48 -31.72
N LYS A 115 10.88 38.47 -31.62
CA LYS A 115 12.28 38.65 -31.24
C LYS A 115 13.04 39.52 -32.24
N THR A 116 12.85 39.27 -33.53
CA THR A 116 13.45 40.10 -34.59
C THR A 116 12.97 41.56 -34.50
N ARG A 117 11.68 41.77 -34.20
CA ARG A 117 11.14 43.13 -33.99
C ARG A 117 11.74 43.80 -32.76
N LEU A 118 11.89 43.09 -31.65
CA LEU A 118 12.55 43.61 -30.46
C LEU A 118 13.99 44.07 -30.75
N GLU A 119 14.76 43.27 -31.51
CA GLU A 119 16.12 43.62 -31.93
C GLU A 119 16.14 44.87 -32.82
N GLN A 120 15.15 45.03 -33.71
CA GLN A 120 15.01 46.24 -34.53
C GLN A 120 14.68 47.48 -33.69
N GLU A 121 13.70 47.39 -32.78
CA GLU A 121 13.32 48.51 -31.90
C GLU A 121 14.47 48.90 -30.96
N GLN A 122 15.22 47.92 -30.44
CA GLN A 122 16.41 48.18 -29.64
C GLN A 122 17.44 48.97 -30.44
N GLY A 123 17.71 48.56 -31.70
CA GLY A 123 18.60 49.29 -32.60
C GLY A 123 18.15 50.72 -32.89
N LEU A 124 16.84 50.97 -33.03
CA LEU A 124 16.29 52.31 -33.23
C LEU A 124 16.44 53.20 -31.99
N VAL A 125 16.20 52.65 -30.80
CA VAL A 125 16.42 53.35 -29.52
C VAL A 125 17.90 53.69 -29.33
N ASP A 126 18.81 52.76 -29.61
CA ASP A 126 20.26 52.96 -29.50
C ASP A 126 20.76 54.05 -30.47
N GLN A 127 20.11 54.21 -31.63
CA GLN A 127 20.37 55.26 -32.61
C GLN A 127 19.66 56.59 -32.30
N GLY A 128 18.87 56.66 -31.23
CA GLY A 128 18.10 57.85 -30.83
C GLY A 128 16.87 58.15 -31.70
N ALA A 129 16.48 57.23 -32.58
CA ALA A 129 15.32 57.35 -33.46
C ALA A 129 14.06 56.66 -32.91
N GLY A 130 14.21 55.80 -31.89
CA GLY A 130 13.14 54.99 -31.30
C GLY A 130 12.61 55.50 -29.96
N ASN A 131 11.43 55.03 -29.56
CA ASN A 131 10.77 55.35 -28.29
C ASN A 131 10.90 54.18 -27.30
N ARG A 132 11.21 54.47 -26.03
CA ARG A 132 11.26 53.45 -24.96
C ARG A 132 9.95 52.69 -24.78
N TYR A 133 8.82 53.36 -24.97
CA TYR A 133 7.51 52.70 -24.87
C TYR A 133 7.33 51.59 -25.92
N ASP A 134 7.81 51.80 -27.15
CA ASP A 134 7.70 50.82 -28.22
C ASP A 134 8.64 49.63 -27.99
N LEU A 135 9.84 49.89 -27.44
CA LEU A 135 10.75 48.85 -26.97
C LEU A 135 10.13 48.01 -25.85
N ASP A 136 9.56 48.64 -24.83
CA ASP A 136 8.92 47.94 -23.71
C ASP A 136 7.72 47.10 -24.20
N ARG A 137 6.96 47.61 -25.18
CA ARG A 137 5.86 46.86 -25.81
C ARG A 137 6.37 45.65 -26.60
N ALA A 138 7.44 45.80 -27.38
CA ALA A 138 8.06 44.69 -28.10
C ALA A 138 8.60 43.62 -27.13
N SER A 139 9.19 44.04 -26.02
CA SER A 139 9.70 43.12 -24.98
C SER A 139 8.56 42.32 -24.34
N SER A 140 7.46 42.99 -24.00
CA SER A 140 6.27 42.36 -23.43
C SER A 140 5.64 41.33 -24.39
N GLU A 141 5.67 41.60 -25.69
CA GLU A 141 5.19 40.68 -26.72
C GLU A 141 6.09 39.45 -26.87
N VAL A 142 7.40 39.63 -26.79
CA VAL A 142 8.37 38.52 -26.75
C VAL A 142 8.12 37.64 -25.53
N ASP A 143 7.92 38.25 -24.35
CA ASP A 143 7.65 37.52 -23.10
C ASP A 143 6.33 36.74 -23.17
N ARG A 144 5.27 37.35 -23.74
CA ARG A 144 3.98 36.68 -23.98
C ARG A 144 4.14 35.46 -24.87
N LEU A 145 4.81 35.60 -26.02
CA LEU A 145 5.02 34.52 -26.98
C LEU A 145 5.98 33.45 -26.44
N ALA A 146 6.96 33.81 -25.61
CA ALA A 146 7.81 32.85 -24.92
C ALA A 146 7.00 31.96 -23.97
N ALA A 147 6.04 32.53 -23.23
CA ALA A 147 5.14 31.78 -22.37
C ALA A 147 4.19 30.87 -23.17
N GLU A 148 3.69 31.33 -24.32
CA GLU A 148 2.86 30.52 -25.21
C GLU A 148 3.66 29.37 -25.85
N LEU A 149 4.92 29.61 -26.23
CA LEU A 149 5.80 28.58 -26.78
C LEU A 149 6.06 27.49 -25.74
N ARG A 150 6.39 27.87 -24.50
CA ARG A 150 6.57 26.93 -23.38
C ARG A 150 5.32 26.10 -23.11
N THR A 151 4.14 26.69 -23.27
CA THR A 151 2.86 25.97 -23.13
C THR A 151 2.67 24.95 -24.26
N ALA A 152 3.00 25.32 -25.50
CA ALA A 152 2.90 24.41 -26.65
C ALA A 152 3.93 23.26 -26.56
N GLU A 153 5.14 23.55 -26.09
CA GLU A 153 6.18 22.55 -25.82
C GLU A 153 5.73 21.57 -24.73
N PHE A 154 5.19 22.08 -23.61
CA PHE A 154 4.63 21.23 -22.55
C PHE A 154 3.51 20.33 -23.06
N GLN A 155 2.59 20.85 -23.86
CA GLN A 155 1.51 20.05 -24.45
C GLN A 155 2.03 18.97 -25.41
N LEU A 156 3.09 19.26 -26.16
CA LEU A 156 3.76 18.29 -27.03
C LEU A 156 4.45 17.20 -26.20
N GLU A 157 5.15 17.55 -25.12
CA GLU A 157 5.76 16.58 -24.21
C GLU A 157 4.70 15.69 -23.54
N ALA A 158 3.58 16.28 -23.15
CA ALA A 158 2.43 15.61 -22.55
C ALA A 158 1.70 14.63 -23.49
N THR A 159 2.05 14.61 -24.79
CA THR A 159 1.57 13.56 -25.72
C THR A 159 2.15 12.18 -25.39
N VAL A 160 3.32 12.13 -24.75
CA VAL A 160 3.97 10.89 -24.32
C VAL A 160 3.75 10.71 -22.83
N VAL A 161 2.81 9.86 -22.46
CA VAL A 161 2.54 9.56 -21.05
C VAL A 161 3.54 8.52 -20.56
N ARG A 162 4.19 8.80 -19.44
CA ARG A 162 5.32 8.02 -18.90
C ARG A 162 5.01 7.42 -17.53
N ALA A 163 5.75 6.38 -17.17
CA ALA A 163 5.67 5.74 -15.87
C ALA A 163 6.15 6.71 -14.75
N PRO A 164 5.35 6.94 -13.69
CA PRO A 164 5.70 7.87 -12.62
C PRO A 164 6.82 7.35 -11.69
N ALA A 165 6.97 6.03 -11.60
CA ALA A 165 7.97 5.34 -10.79
C ALA A 165 8.31 3.97 -11.42
N ASP A 166 9.08 3.16 -10.70
CA ASP A 166 9.36 1.78 -11.09
C ASP A 166 8.19 0.87 -10.71
N GLY A 167 7.76 0.01 -11.62
CA GLY A 167 6.51 -0.74 -11.45
C GLY A 167 6.05 -1.49 -12.69
N PHE A 168 4.75 -1.76 -12.76
CA PHE A 168 4.14 -2.47 -13.88
C PHE A 168 2.68 -2.07 -14.07
N VAL A 169 2.13 -2.37 -15.26
CA VAL A 169 0.73 -2.07 -15.60
C VAL A 169 -0.07 -3.37 -15.63
N THR A 170 -1.13 -3.45 -14.82
CA THR A 170 -1.99 -4.64 -14.73
C THR A 170 -3.19 -4.58 -15.67
N GLN A 171 -3.75 -3.39 -15.88
CA GLN A 171 -4.93 -3.17 -16.70
C GLN A 171 -4.69 -2.00 -17.65
N VAL A 172 -4.59 -2.34 -18.93
CA VAL A 172 -4.55 -1.38 -20.03
C VAL A 172 -5.93 -1.37 -20.67
N LEU A 173 -6.72 -0.34 -20.38
CA LEU A 173 -8.10 -0.25 -20.88
C LEU A 173 -8.16 0.40 -22.27
N ILE A 174 -7.12 1.15 -22.64
CA ILE A 174 -7.08 1.83 -23.93
C ILE A 174 -6.47 0.98 -25.04
N ARG A 175 -6.94 1.22 -26.26
CA ARG A 175 -6.40 0.61 -27.48
C ARG A 175 -5.99 1.70 -28.48
N PRO A 176 -4.97 1.45 -29.32
CA PRO A 176 -4.65 2.33 -30.44
C PRO A 176 -5.90 2.69 -31.26
N GLY A 177 -6.03 3.96 -31.64
CA GLY A 177 -7.18 4.51 -32.34
C GLY A 177 -8.27 5.12 -31.44
N GLN A 178 -8.26 4.85 -30.13
CA GLN A 178 -9.20 5.48 -29.21
C GLN A 178 -8.83 6.94 -28.93
N MET A 179 -9.85 7.75 -28.69
CA MET A 179 -9.68 9.13 -28.24
C MET A 179 -9.59 9.16 -26.71
N VAL A 180 -8.57 9.81 -26.18
CA VAL A 180 -8.43 10.11 -24.75
C VAL A 180 -8.68 11.58 -24.50
N THR A 181 -9.26 11.89 -23.35
CA THR A 181 -9.54 13.26 -22.89
C THR A 181 -9.16 13.40 -21.42
N PRO A 182 -8.64 14.57 -21.00
CA PRO A 182 -8.20 14.84 -19.63
C PRO A 182 -9.41 15.05 -18.71
N MET A 183 -10.11 13.96 -18.39
CA MET A 183 -11.22 13.95 -17.43
C MET A 183 -10.86 13.03 -16.26
N ALA A 184 -11.14 13.48 -15.03
CA ALA A 184 -10.78 12.78 -13.79
C ALA A 184 -11.32 11.34 -13.67
N PHE A 185 -12.35 10.99 -14.44
CA PHE A 185 -12.97 9.65 -14.42
C PHE A 185 -12.53 8.75 -15.59
N ASN A 186 -11.84 9.29 -16.59
CA ASN A 186 -11.33 8.51 -17.72
C ASN A 186 -9.95 7.94 -17.36
N GLN A 187 -9.91 7.02 -16.39
CA GLN A 187 -8.69 6.31 -16.05
C GLN A 187 -8.31 5.38 -17.21
N VAL A 188 -7.18 5.69 -17.83
CA VAL A 188 -6.71 5.06 -19.06
C VAL A 188 -5.97 3.75 -18.74
N MET A 189 -5.20 3.77 -17.65
CA MET A 189 -4.45 2.63 -17.14
C MET A 189 -4.30 2.70 -15.61
N VAL A 190 -4.06 1.55 -14.98
CA VAL A 190 -3.67 1.47 -13.56
C VAL A 190 -2.21 1.05 -13.46
N PHE A 191 -1.37 1.96 -12.98
CA PHE A 191 0.03 1.68 -12.69
C PHE A 191 0.17 1.16 -11.26
N VAL A 192 0.89 0.04 -11.09
CA VAL A 192 1.20 -0.54 -9.78
C VAL A 192 2.66 -0.27 -9.49
N HIS A 193 2.95 0.39 -8.36
CA HIS A 193 4.32 0.69 -7.94
C HIS A 193 5.01 -0.57 -7.40
N ASN A 194 6.29 -0.74 -7.71
CA ASN A 194 7.13 -1.79 -7.12
C ASN A 194 7.69 -1.35 -5.76
N GLU A 195 6.82 -0.88 -4.88
CA GLU A 195 7.16 -0.61 -3.49
C GLU A 195 7.00 -1.92 -2.70
N GLY A 196 7.95 -2.21 -1.80
CA GLY A 196 8.12 -3.51 -1.15
C GLY A 196 6.81 -4.12 -0.61
N PRO A 197 6.76 -5.46 -0.47
CA PRO A 197 5.53 -6.15 -0.14
C PRO A 197 4.98 -5.73 1.24
N TYR A 198 3.93 -4.91 1.22
CA TYR A 198 3.20 -4.49 2.41
C TYR A 198 1.95 -5.33 2.63
N MET A 199 1.68 -5.65 3.88
CA MET A 199 0.46 -6.32 4.32
C MET A 199 -0.24 -5.47 5.37
N VAL A 200 -1.53 -5.21 5.17
CA VAL A 200 -2.36 -4.55 6.18
C VAL A 200 -3.11 -5.61 6.96
N ALA A 201 -2.90 -5.64 8.27
CA ALA A 201 -3.50 -6.59 9.19
C ALA A 201 -4.39 -5.89 10.22
N GLY A 202 -5.68 -6.26 10.28
CA GLY A 202 -6.65 -5.71 11.22
C GLY A 202 -6.64 -6.43 12.56
N PHE A 203 -6.15 -5.78 13.62
CA PHE A 203 -6.08 -6.34 14.97
C PHE A 203 -7.21 -5.83 15.89
N ALA A 204 -7.56 -6.63 16.90
CA ALA A 204 -8.56 -6.24 17.90
C ALA A 204 -8.02 -5.10 18.78
N GLN A 205 -8.88 -4.11 19.08
CA GLN A 205 -8.51 -2.87 19.77
C GLN A 205 -7.84 -3.11 21.13
N ASN A 206 -8.22 -4.17 21.84
CA ASN A 206 -7.67 -4.52 23.14
C ASN A 206 -6.22 -5.02 23.11
N ALA A 207 -5.74 -5.53 21.96
CA ALA A 207 -4.42 -6.08 21.79
C ALA A 207 -3.44 -5.09 21.14
N VAL A 208 -3.95 -4.16 20.34
CA VAL A 208 -3.19 -3.07 19.70
C VAL A 208 -2.36 -2.26 20.69
N ARG A 209 -2.85 -2.05 21.92
CA ARG A 209 -2.15 -1.29 22.97
C ARG A 209 -0.74 -1.80 23.28
N PHE A 210 -0.43 -3.03 22.90
CA PHE A 210 0.86 -3.65 23.14
C PHE A 210 1.72 -3.77 21.88
N ILE A 211 1.21 -3.38 20.72
CA ILE A 211 1.93 -3.38 19.45
C ILE A 211 2.62 -2.03 19.31
N ASP A 212 3.95 -2.07 19.19
CA ASP A 212 4.76 -0.89 18.94
C ASP A 212 5.38 -0.97 17.52
N PRO A 213 5.59 0.17 16.83
CA PRO A 213 6.37 0.19 15.60
C PRO A 213 7.74 -0.46 15.79
N GLY A 214 8.14 -1.33 14.86
CA GLY A 214 9.37 -2.11 14.94
C GLY A 214 9.21 -3.51 15.53
N ASP A 215 8.05 -3.85 16.10
CA ASP A 215 7.78 -5.21 16.59
C ASP A 215 7.93 -6.26 15.46
N LYS A 216 8.42 -7.44 15.84
CA LYS A 216 8.55 -8.57 14.91
C LYS A 216 7.18 -9.16 14.63
N ALA A 217 6.91 -9.48 13.38
CA ALA A 217 5.68 -10.13 12.94
C ALA A 217 5.99 -11.38 12.11
N GLU A 218 5.02 -12.28 12.03
CA GLU A 218 5.04 -13.43 11.12
C GLU A 218 3.71 -13.47 10.37
N ILE A 219 3.77 -13.81 9.08
CA ILE A 219 2.63 -13.86 8.17
C ILE A 219 2.57 -15.26 7.55
N ALA A 220 1.36 -15.83 7.48
CA ALA A 220 1.11 -17.06 6.74
C ALA A 220 0.05 -16.79 5.68
N PHE A 221 0.42 -16.88 4.40
CA PHE A 221 -0.50 -16.69 3.29
C PHE A 221 -1.36 -17.93 3.06
N TYR A 222 -2.62 -17.73 2.67
CA TYR A 222 -3.46 -18.85 2.23
C TYR A 222 -2.96 -19.43 0.89
N GLY A 223 -2.39 -18.59 0.01
CA GLY A 223 -1.81 -19.01 -1.27
C GLY A 223 -0.41 -19.64 -1.18
N ALA A 224 0.23 -19.60 -0.01
CA ALA A 224 1.54 -20.26 0.23
C ALA A 224 1.47 -21.07 1.53
N PRO A 225 0.63 -22.12 1.58
CA PRO A 225 0.40 -22.88 2.80
C PRO A 225 1.67 -23.66 3.23
N GLY A 226 1.83 -23.88 4.53
CA GLY A 226 2.98 -24.56 5.12
C GLY A 226 4.23 -23.68 5.33
N ARG A 227 4.30 -22.50 4.72
CA ARG A 227 5.36 -21.50 4.95
C ARG A 227 4.85 -20.34 5.81
N VAL A 228 5.76 -19.76 6.57
CA VAL A 228 5.53 -18.55 7.37
C VAL A 228 6.64 -17.58 7.00
N PHE A 229 6.26 -16.33 6.72
CA PHE A 229 7.15 -15.26 6.30
C PHE A 229 7.35 -14.28 7.45
N SER A 230 8.58 -13.84 7.64
CA SER A 230 8.95 -12.84 8.63
C SER A 230 8.56 -11.46 8.14
N ALA A 231 8.06 -10.63 9.06
CA ALA A 231 7.65 -9.27 8.80
C ALA A 231 7.98 -8.35 9.98
N ARG A 232 7.84 -7.05 9.78
CA ARG A 232 8.01 -6.03 10.80
C ARG A 232 6.83 -5.07 10.80
N VAL A 233 6.42 -4.62 11.99
CA VAL A 233 5.44 -3.55 12.12
C VAL A 233 6.08 -2.24 11.69
N VAL A 234 5.55 -1.63 10.62
CA VAL A 234 5.97 -0.31 10.15
C VAL A 234 5.25 0.78 10.94
N SER A 235 3.92 0.70 10.96
CA SER A 235 3.07 1.73 11.58
C SER A 235 1.70 1.18 11.93
N LEU A 236 1.03 1.88 12.86
CA LEU A 236 -0.35 1.65 13.23
C LEU A 236 -1.17 2.85 12.78
N GLN A 237 -2.31 2.61 12.13
CA GLN A 237 -3.19 3.72 11.75
C GLN A 237 -3.95 4.21 12.99
N PRO A 238 -3.88 5.50 13.37
CA PRO A 238 -4.53 6.00 14.58
C PRO A 238 -6.05 6.20 14.42
N VAL A 239 -6.57 6.09 13.20
CA VAL A 239 -7.97 6.36 12.86
C VAL A 239 -8.60 5.11 12.23
N LEU A 240 -9.78 4.76 12.73
CA LEU A 240 -10.64 3.71 12.17
C LEU A 240 -11.66 4.34 11.22
N ALA A 241 -12.05 3.61 10.17
CA ALA A 241 -13.05 4.08 9.22
C ALA A 241 -14.40 4.36 9.91
N GLU A 242 -14.74 3.56 10.92
CA GLU A 242 -15.95 3.69 11.74
C GLU A 242 -15.97 4.98 12.58
N GLY A 243 -14.82 5.62 12.79
CA GLY A 243 -14.71 6.91 13.48
C GLY A 243 -14.75 8.13 12.55
N MET A 244 -14.81 7.93 11.23
CA MET A 244 -14.85 9.03 10.25
C MET A 244 -16.26 9.61 10.18
N VAL A 245 -16.40 10.90 10.49
CA VAL A 245 -17.67 11.62 10.36
C VAL A 245 -17.57 12.59 9.20
N SER A 246 -18.53 12.51 8.27
CA SER A 246 -18.66 13.46 7.16
C SER A 246 -19.83 14.42 7.42
N ALA A 247 -19.68 15.67 6.97
CA ALA A 247 -20.75 16.66 7.04
C ALA A 247 -21.92 16.24 6.17
N SER A 248 -23.00 15.75 6.79
CA SER A 248 -24.18 15.20 6.10
C SER A 248 -25.49 15.89 6.50
N GLY A 249 -25.42 16.95 7.31
CA GLY A 249 -26.60 17.64 7.86
C GLY A 249 -27.44 16.79 8.83
N ARG A 250 -27.00 15.56 9.14
CA ARG A 250 -27.62 14.62 10.07
C ARG A 250 -26.75 14.47 11.31
N LEU A 251 -27.39 14.25 12.46
CA LEU A 251 -26.69 13.91 13.70
C LEU A 251 -26.07 12.53 13.60
N VAL A 252 -24.91 12.35 14.24
CA VAL A 252 -24.21 11.07 14.32
C VAL A 252 -24.98 10.12 15.24
N THR A 253 -25.42 8.99 14.71
CA THR A 253 -26.05 7.91 15.49
C THR A 253 -25.13 6.69 15.55
N LEU A 254 -25.31 5.86 16.58
CA LEU A 254 -24.49 4.64 16.80
C LEU A 254 -25.17 3.36 16.27
N ASP A 255 -26.29 3.50 15.56
CA ASP A 255 -27.03 2.36 15.04
C ASP A 255 -26.21 1.62 13.96
N GLY A 256 -25.94 0.34 14.19
CA GLY A 256 -25.13 -0.49 13.31
C GLY A 256 -23.61 -0.34 13.48
N ALA A 257 -23.15 0.40 14.49
CA ALA A 257 -21.72 0.53 14.79
C ALA A 257 -21.11 -0.81 15.22
N GLN A 258 -20.28 -1.41 14.36
CA GLN A 258 -19.47 -2.58 14.71
C GLN A 258 -18.13 -2.13 15.28
N ALA A 259 -17.58 -2.91 16.21
CA ALA A 259 -16.24 -2.66 16.73
C ALA A 259 -15.20 -2.88 15.62
N GLY A 260 -14.68 -1.79 15.07
CA GLY A 260 -13.63 -1.80 14.05
C GLY A 260 -12.34 -2.44 14.55
N ARG A 261 -11.55 -2.98 13.62
CA ARG A 261 -10.22 -3.53 13.88
C ARG A 261 -9.16 -2.56 13.42
N LEU A 262 -8.14 -2.32 14.24
CA LEU A 262 -7.09 -1.37 13.89
C LEU A 262 -6.20 -1.95 12.78
N PRO A 263 -6.10 -1.30 11.62
CA PRO A 263 -5.18 -1.72 10.58
C PRO A 263 -3.75 -1.37 11.01
N VAL A 264 -2.90 -2.38 10.98
CA VAL A 264 -1.47 -2.29 11.23
C VAL A 264 -0.75 -2.65 9.95
N MET A 265 0.17 -1.78 9.54
CA MET A 265 0.97 -1.98 8.34
C MET A 265 2.20 -2.82 8.68
N LEU A 266 2.33 -3.95 7.99
CA LEU A 266 3.43 -4.90 8.13
C LEU A 266 4.25 -4.89 6.85
N GLU A 267 5.56 -4.71 6.97
CA GLU A 267 6.51 -4.88 5.88
C GLU A 267 7.09 -6.30 5.93
N ILE A 268 7.04 -7.01 4.81
CA ILE A 268 7.55 -8.38 4.72
C ILE A 268 9.05 -8.32 4.46
N THR A 269 9.84 -8.85 5.38
CA THR A 269 11.31 -8.81 5.31
C THR A 269 11.91 -10.05 4.64
N ASP A 270 11.14 -11.13 4.59
CA ASP A 270 11.55 -12.35 3.90
C ASP A 270 11.28 -12.24 2.40
N ASP A 271 12.13 -12.90 1.63
CA ASP A 271 11.98 -13.01 0.19
C ASP A 271 10.71 -13.80 -0.17
N LEU A 272 9.89 -13.20 -1.01
CA LEU A 272 8.67 -13.79 -1.57
C LEU A 272 8.93 -14.43 -2.94
N ASP A 273 10.14 -14.32 -3.47
CA ASP A 273 10.52 -14.83 -4.77
C ASP A 273 10.28 -16.35 -4.85
N GLY A 274 9.65 -16.77 -5.93
CA GLY A 274 9.20 -18.15 -6.15
C GLY A 274 7.75 -18.43 -5.74
N TYR A 275 7.07 -17.54 -5.01
CA TYR A 275 5.63 -17.62 -4.77
C TYR A 275 4.91 -16.56 -5.62
N GLN A 276 4.07 -17.01 -6.55
CA GLN A 276 3.23 -16.12 -7.36
C GLN A 276 2.04 -15.60 -6.54
N LEU A 277 2.32 -14.82 -5.49
CA LEU A 277 1.30 -14.20 -4.65
C LEU A 277 0.85 -12.89 -5.31
N PRO A 278 -0.38 -12.82 -5.85
CA PRO A 278 -0.89 -11.56 -6.37
C PRO A 278 -1.07 -10.55 -5.24
N SER A 279 -0.98 -9.26 -5.56
CA SER A 279 -1.46 -8.22 -4.65
C SER A 279 -2.93 -8.44 -4.31
N GLY A 280 -3.34 -8.11 -3.08
CA GLY A 280 -4.62 -8.54 -2.50
C GLY A 280 -4.64 -9.95 -1.88
N SER A 281 -3.54 -10.72 -1.94
CA SER A 281 -3.42 -12.02 -1.26
C SER A 281 -3.75 -11.91 0.23
N SER A 282 -4.65 -12.78 0.70
CA SER A 282 -5.08 -12.82 2.10
C SER A 282 -4.27 -13.82 2.91
N GLY A 283 -4.21 -13.60 4.22
CA GLY A 283 -3.49 -14.48 5.12
C GLY A 283 -3.76 -14.23 6.60
N LEU A 284 -3.01 -14.97 7.40
CA LEU A 284 -2.91 -14.83 8.84
C LEU A 284 -1.71 -13.95 9.16
N ALA A 285 -1.87 -13.01 10.09
CA ALA A 285 -0.76 -12.21 10.59
C ALA A 285 -0.72 -12.30 12.12
N THR A 286 0.49 -12.41 12.67
CA THR A 286 0.72 -12.33 14.11
C THR A 286 1.86 -11.37 14.43
N VAL A 287 1.71 -10.63 15.53
CA VAL A 287 2.73 -9.69 16.03
C VAL A 287 3.26 -10.19 17.36
N TYR A 288 4.58 -10.20 17.49
CA TYR A 288 5.31 -10.53 18.70
C TYR A 288 5.68 -9.23 19.42
N THR A 289 4.86 -8.87 20.40
CA THR A 289 5.11 -7.67 21.20
C THR A 289 6.36 -7.82 22.07
N GLY A 290 6.95 -6.69 22.47
CA GLY A 290 8.08 -6.66 23.40
C GLY A 290 7.81 -7.22 24.80
N LYS A 291 6.57 -7.62 25.12
CA LYS A 291 6.18 -8.12 26.45
C LYS A 291 5.98 -9.64 26.43
N LYS A 292 6.41 -10.32 27.51
CA LYS A 292 6.21 -11.76 27.73
C LYS A 292 6.77 -12.65 26.61
N HIS A 293 8.07 -12.52 26.35
CA HIS A 293 8.80 -13.27 25.32
C HIS A 293 8.60 -14.80 25.35
N HIS A 294 8.33 -15.37 26.52
CA HIS A 294 8.04 -16.82 26.66
C HIS A 294 6.82 -17.25 25.83
N LEU A 295 5.85 -16.36 25.61
CA LEU A 295 4.69 -16.64 24.77
C LEU A 295 5.08 -16.67 23.28
N ASN A 296 6.18 -16.02 22.86
CA ASN A 296 6.58 -15.92 21.43
C ASN A 296 6.75 -17.30 20.81
N LEU A 297 7.34 -18.23 21.55
CA LEU A 297 7.50 -19.62 21.14
C LEU A 297 6.15 -20.31 20.88
N LEU A 298 5.18 -20.11 21.78
CA LEU A 298 3.84 -20.68 21.62
C LEU A 298 3.15 -20.10 20.39
N ARG A 299 3.18 -18.77 20.22
CA ARG A 299 2.54 -18.12 19.06
C ARG A 299 3.20 -18.52 17.73
N LYS A 300 4.53 -18.65 17.69
CA LYS A 300 5.29 -19.19 16.55
C LYS A 300 4.84 -20.59 16.16
N MET A 301 4.63 -21.46 17.13
CA MET A 301 4.12 -22.81 16.87
C MET A 301 2.68 -22.76 16.35
N ILE A 302 1.83 -21.90 16.91
CA ILE A 302 0.42 -21.77 16.51
C ILE A 302 0.28 -21.33 15.06
N ILE A 303 1.02 -20.30 14.62
CA ILE A 303 0.92 -19.82 13.24
C ILE A 303 1.40 -20.87 12.23
N ARG A 304 2.43 -21.67 12.58
CA ARG A 304 2.90 -22.78 11.74
C ARG A 304 1.86 -23.90 11.64
N ILE A 305 1.25 -24.30 12.76
CA ILE A 305 0.14 -25.27 12.76
C ILE A 305 -1.02 -24.73 11.90
N LYS A 306 -1.38 -23.46 12.05
CA LYS A 306 -2.46 -22.85 11.25
C LYS A 306 -2.11 -22.73 9.76
N SER A 307 -0.84 -22.46 9.42
CA SER A 307 -0.36 -22.47 8.04
C SER A 307 -0.48 -23.87 7.41
N TRP A 308 -0.18 -24.93 8.17
CA TRP A 308 -0.40 -26.32 7.74
C TRP A 308 -1.87 -26.72 7.71
N GLU A 309 -2.69 -26.21 8.63
CA GLU A 309 -4.14 -26.44 8.61
C GLU A 309 -4.76 -25.90 7.32
N ASN A 310 -4.30 -24.75 6.83
CA ASN A 310 -4.71 -24.20 5.52
C ASN A 310 -4.25 -25.08 4.33
N TRP A 311 -3.20 -25.89 4.49
CA TRP A 311 -2.79 -26.87 3.47
C TRP A 311 -3.75 -28.06 3.43
N VAL A 312 -4.18 -28.54 4.60
CA VAL A 312 -5.08 -29.69 4.73
C VAL A 312 -6.53 -29.33 4.41
N PHE A 313 -6.97 -28.17 4.89
CA PHE A 313 -8.32 -27.67 4.73
C PHE A 313 -8.25 -26.40 3.88
N VAL A 314 -8.73 -26.49 2.64
CA VAL A 314 -8.89 -25.31 1.78
C VAL A 314 -9.93 -24.40 2.44
N PRO A 315 -9.54 -23.18 2.84
CA PRO A 315 -10.43 -22.24 3.54
C PRO A 315 -11.45 -21.58 2.61
#